data_AF-A0A3C0ZV50-F1
#
_entry.id   AF-A0A3C0ZV50-F1
#
_cell.length_a   1.000
_cell.length_b   1.000
_cell.length_c   1.000
_cell.angle_alpha   90.00
_cell.angle_beta   90.00
_cell.angle_gamma   90.00
#
_symmetry.space_group_name_H-M   'P 1'
#
loop_
_entity.id
_entity.type
_entity.pdbx_description
1 polymer ?
#
loop_
_entity_poly.entity_id
_entity_poly.type
_entity_poly.pdbx_seq_one_letter_code
_entity_poly.pdbx_strand_id
1 'polypeptide(L)' 'FLVPFGIMFELPVLVVWLSRLGLVTAQQLVRARKFIILAVFTVAAVLTPPDVVSQCMLALPLLVLFEVSVLCARFLGKN' A
#
# COMPACT_ATOMS: atom_id res chain seq x y z
N PHE A 1 -3.02 16.77 3.85
CA PHE A 1 -2.40 15.72 3.00
C PHE A 1 -1.05 15.22 3.50
N LEU A 2 -0.14 16.07 4.02
CA LEU A 2 1.22 15.64 4.39
C LEU A 2 1.30 14.53 5.47
N VAL A 3 0.54 14.67 6.56
CA VAL A 3 0.57 13.72 7.70
C VAL A 3 0.14 12.30 7.31
N PRO A 4 -1.06 12.09 6.70
CA PRO A 4 -1.47 10.74 6.28
C PRO A 4 -0.55 10.14 5.21
N PHE A 5 0.05 10.97 4.34
CA PHE A 5 1.08 10.50 3.41
C PHE A 5 2.32 9.97 4.16
N GLY A 6 2.82 10.70 5.15
CA GLY A 6 3.96 10.26 5.96
C GLY A 6 3.74 8.91 6.65
N ILE A 7 2.55 8.68 7.19
CA ILE A 7 2.17 7.40 7.80
C ILE A 7 2.16 6.28 6.76
N MET A 8 1.68 6.54 5.54
CA MET A 8 1.68 5.55 4.46
C MET A 8 3.11 5.17 4.03
N PHE A 9 4.08 6.08 4.14
CA PHE A 9 5.50 5.79 3.90
C PHE A 9 6.13 4.85 4.94
N GLU A 10 5.50 4.64 6.11
CA GLU A 10 5.96 3.67 7.11
C GLU A 10 5.47 2.24 6.81
N LEU A 11 4.41 2.08 6.00
CA LEU A 11 3.86 0.77 5.62
C LEU A 11 4.91 -0.21 5.07
N PRO A 12 5.84 0.17 4.16
CA PRO A 12 6.84 -0.75 3.65
C PRO A 12 7.75 -1.29 4.76
N VAL A 13 8.18 -0.43 5.68
CA VAL A 13 9.04 -0.81 6.81
C VAL A 13 8.29 -1.76 7.74
N LEU A 14 7.03 -1.44 8.05
CA LEU A 14 6.17 -2.26 8.91
C LEU A 14 5.92 -3.65 8.29
N VAL A 15 5.60 -3.70 7.00
CA VAL A 15 5.36 -4.96 6.26
C VAL A 15 6.62 -5.82 6.23
N VAL A 16 7.81 -5.23 6.02
CA VAL A 16 9.08 -5.96 6.08
C VAL A 16 9.33 -6.54 7.46
N TRP A 17 9.10 -5.76 8.51
CA TRP A 17 9.22 -6.21 9.90
C TRP A 17 8.28 -7.38 10.19
N LEU A 18 7.00 -7.26 9.83
CA LEU A 18 6.01 -8.32 9.98
C LEU A 18 6.34 -9.56 9.15
N SER A 19 6.91 -9.37 7.97
CA SER A 19 7.33 -10.47 7.09
C SER A 19 8.58 -11.19 7.63
N ARG A 20 9.51 -10.46 8.27
CA ARG A 20 10.65 -11.03 9.00
C ARG A 20 10.20 -11.87 10.20
N LEU A 21 9.11 -11.49 10.85
CA LEU A 21 8.48 -12.25 11.95
C LEU A 21 7.67 -13.46 11.45
N GLY A 22 7.47 -13.62 10.15
CA GLY A 22 6.66 -14.69 9.57
C GLY A 22 5.14 -14.48 9.70
N LEU A 23 4.70 -13.30 10.15
CA LEU A 23 3.28 -12.96 10.31
C LEU A 23 2.60 -12.63 8.98
N VAL A 24 3.36 -12.11 8.02
CA VAL A 24 2.85 -11.70 6.71
C VAL A 24 3.76 -12.24 5.60
N THR A 25 3.16 -12.98 4.67
CA THR A 25 3.85 -13.51 3.49
C THR A 25 3.59 -12.65 2.25
N ALA A 26 4.55 -12.62 1.33
CA ALA A 26 4.39 -11.93 0.05
C ALA A 26 3.14 -12.42 -0.73
N GLN A 27 2.77 -13.71 -0.61
CA GLN A 27 1.56 -14.25 -1.24
C GLN A 27 0.27 -13.64 -0.67
N GLN A 28 0.20 -13.40 0.64
CA GLN A 28 -0.94 -12.73 1.26
C GLN A 28 -1.05 -11.28 0.79
N LEU A 29 0.06 -10.56 0.70
CA LEU A 29 0.09 -9.21 0.15
C LEU A 29 -0.37 -9.20 -1.31
N VAL A 30 0.09 -10.13 -2.16
CA VAL A 30 -0.36 -10.20 -3.55
C VAL A 30 -1.88 -10.44 -3.66
N ARG A 31 -2.45 -11.31 -2.81
CA ARG A 31 -3.92 -11.51 -2.76
C ARG A 31 -4.66 -10.26 -2.27
N ALA A 32 -4.04 -9.47 -1.40
CA ALA A 32 -4.60 -8.23 -0.88
C ALA A 32 -4.59 -7.06 -1.89
N ARG A 33 -3.85 -7.14 -3.02
CA ARG A 33 -3.78 -6.07 -4.04
C ARG A 33 -5.14 -5.50 -4.43
N LYS A 34 -6.07 -6.37 -4.79
CA LYS A 34 -7.41 -5.96 -5.23
C LYS A 34 -8.16 -5.19 -4.14
N PHE A 35 -7.98 -5.58 -2.88
CA PHE A 35 -8.59 -4.89 -1.74
C PHE A 35 -7.92 -3.54 -1.47
N ILE A 36 -6.59 -3.47 -1.58
CA ILE A 36 -5.83 -2.21 -1.41
C ILE A 36 -6.21 -1.21 -2.50
N ILE A 37 -6.25 -1.64 -3.76
CA ILE A 37 -6.65 -0.78 -4.89
C ILE A 37 -8.06 -0.22 -4.65
N LEU A 38 -9.01 -1.07 -4.28
CA LEU A 38 -10.38 -0.64 -3.97
C LEU A 38 -10.42 0.34 -2.78
N ALA A 39 -9.69 0.06 -1.70
CA ALA A 39 -9.64 0.93 -0.53
C ALA A 39 -9.05 2.31 -0.85
N VAL A 40 -7.93 2.35 -1.58
CA VAL A 40 -7.27 3.60 -1.99
C VAL A 40 -8.19 4.45 -2.87
N PHE A 41 -8.84 3.84 -3.86
CA PHE A 41 -9.80 4.55 -4.72
C PHE A 41 -11.04 5.03 -3.95
N THR A 42 -11.54 4.23 -3.00
CA THR A 42 -12.68 4.62 -2.15
C THR A 42 -12.32 5.80 -1.27
N VAL A 43 -11.16 5.76 -0.60
CA VAL A 43 -10.68 6.87 0.23
C VAL A 43 -10.43 8.13 -0.60
N ALA A 44 -9.87 7.98 -1.80
CA ALA A 44 -9.70 9.10 -2.73
C ALA A 44 -11.04 9.69 -3.18
N ALA A 45 -12.05 8.86 -3.47
CA ALA A 45 -13.40 9.32 -3.84
C ALA A 45 -14.11 10.08 -2.72
N VAL A 46 -13.84 9.75 -1.46
CA VAL A 46 -14.42 10.46 -0.31
C VAL A 46 -13.68 11.78 -0.05
N LEU A 47 -12.36 11.81 -0.25
CA LEU A 47 -11.52 12.98 0.06
C LEU A 47 -11.48 14.04 -1.04
N THR A 48 -11.60 13.65 -2.31
CA THR A 48 -11.61 14.58 -3.44
C THR A 48 -12.98 14.59 -4.10
N PRO A 49 -13.49 15.76 -4.57
CA PRO A 49 -14.60 15.75 -5.51
C PRO A 49 -14.23 14.84 -6.70
N PRO A 50 -15.21 14.22 -7.37
CA PRO A 50 -15.04 13.02 -8.22
C PRO A 50 -14.29 13.32 -9.54
N ASP A 51 -13.07 13.80 -9.43
CA ASP A 51 -12.12 14.04 -10.51
C ASP A 51 -11.19 12.84 -10.62
N VAL A 52 -11.43 12.02 -11.64
CA VAL A 52 -10.70 10.79 -11.93
C VAL A 52 -9.19 11.03 -12.03
N VAL A 53 -8.80 12.18 -12.58
CA VAL A 53 -7.38 12.57 -12.73
C VAL A 53 -6.73 12.80 -11.36
N SER A 54 -7.37 13.57 -10.48
CA SER A 54 -6.89 13.86 -9.14
C SER A 54 -6.88 12.60 -8.25
N GLN A 55 -7.89 11.74 -8.40
CA GLN A 55 -7.95 10.45 -7.72
C GLN A 55 -6.80 9.53 -8.13
N CYS A 56 -6.55 9.40 -9.44
CA CYS A 56 -5.43 8.61 -9.96
C CYS A 56 -4.08 9.17 -9.47
N MET A 57 -3.91 10.49 -9.46
CA MET A 57 -2.68 11.14 -9.00
C MET A 57 -2.38 10.90 -7.51
N LEU A 58 -3.41 10.80 -6.66
CA LEU A 58 -3.28 10.40 -5.26
C LEU A 58 -3.13 8.89 -5.07
N ALA A 59 -3.82 8.08 -5.87
CA ALA A 59 -3.78 6.63 -5.77
C ALA A 59 -2.43 6.04 -6.22
N LEU A 60 -1.82 6.62 -7.25
CA LEU A 60 -0.56 6.15 -7.84
C LEU A 60 0.57 6.01 -6.81
N PRO A 61 0.92 7.03 -6.00
CA PRO A 61 1.98 6.90 -5.01
C PRO A 61 1.65 5.88 -3.91
N LEU A 62 0.38 5.74 -3.51
CA LEU A 62 -0.05 4.74 -2.54
C LEU A 62 0.11 3.31 -3.08
N LEU A 63 -0.24 3.11 -4.36
CA LEU A 63 -0.05 1.83 -5.03
C LEU A 63 1.44 1.49 -5.19
N VAL A 64 2.28 2.47 -5.53
CA VAL A 64 3.73 2.29 -5.60
C VAL A 64 4.30 1.88 -4.23
N LEU A 65 3.88 2.54 -3.15
CA LEU A 65 4.31 2.17 -1.79
C LEU A 65 3.90 0.73 -1.43
N PHE A 66 2.67 0.35 -1.77
CA PHE A 66 2.21 -1.02 -1.58
C PHE A 66 3.06 -2.03 -2.38
N GLU A 67 3.35 -1.71 -3.64
CA GLU A 67 4.15 -2.54 -4.52
C GLU A 67 5.57 -2.75 -3.98
N VAL A 68 6.21 -1.67 -3.50
CA VAL A 68 7.51 -1.71 -2.80
C VAL A 68 7.42 -2.58 -1.55
N SER A 69 6.34 -2.45 -0.76
CA SER A 69 6.13 -3.26 0.44
C SER A 69 6.07 -4.76 0.12
N VAL A 70 5.35 -5.14 -0.95
CA VAL A 70 5.27 -6.52 -1.44
C VAL A 70 6.64 -7.02 -1.90
N LEU A 71 7.38 -6.18 -2.64
CA LEU A 71 8.70 -6.51 -3.15
C LEU A 71 9.68 -6.75 -2.01
N CYS A 72 9.70 -5.86 -1.01
CA CYS A 72 10.55 -6.01 0.16
C CYS A 72 10.16 -7.25 0.99
N ALA A 73 8.87 -7.52 1.19
CA ALA A 73 8.42 -8.76 1.84
C ALA A 73 8.87 -10.02 1.08
N ARG A 74 8.91 -9.98 -0.26
CA ARG A 74 9.35 -11.10 -1.10
C ARG A 74 10.87 -11.35 -1.03
N PHE A 75 11.67 -10.29 -0.94
CA PHE A 75 13.13 -10.41 -0.88
C PHE A 75 13.69 -10.59 0.54
N LEU A 76 13.06 -9.96 1.55
CA LEU A 76 13.54 -9.98 2.93
C LEU A 76 12.74 -10.92 3.84
N GLY A 77 11.50 -11.26 3.49
CA GLY A 77 10.67 -12.20 4.25
C GLY A 77 11.23 -13.62 4.14
N LYS A 78 11.19 -14.37 5.24
CA LYS A 78 11.45 -15.82 5.18
C LYS A 78 10.26 -16.46 4.48
N ASN A 79 10.50 -16.96 3.27
CA ASN A 79 9.55 -17.77 2.51
C ASN A 79 9.13 -19.01 3.29
#